data_AF-A0A6I3SMB8-F1
#
_entry.id   AF-A0A6I3SMB8-F1
#
_cell.length_a   1.000
_cell.length_b   1.000
_cell.length_c   1.000
_cell.angle_alpha   90.00
_cell.angle_beta   90.00
_cell.angle_gamma   90.00
#
_symmetry.space_group_name_H-M   'P 1'
#
loop_
_entity.id
_entity.type
_entity.pdbx_description
1 polymer ?
#
loop_
_entity_poly.entity_id
_entity_poly.type
_entity_poly.pdbx_seq_one_letter_code
_entity_poly.pdbx_strand_id
1 'polypeptide(L)'
;MRKAITTIITGFVAASLFLTSGLPSADAFWARYSTSQAIAKYKEYSDDYQKDEVTKVAKWRQSYASIDGSLADQLVERAIWYMDQGYMVYGHQYKGYKDYGIVDCSNFVSLIYGDFGFDITTTAKNYGTVGKRVTGVYAAKEGKYWTIKGTENLRPGDIFTYWKTDSNGKKYISHVSIYMGMIDGQPAVIGTADSKNPTAIGIVNDVRYWWGSNLFTVQRVLPESSWTPSKTIAGHTAKAPVIPKKYQLPPQKPVIMPAQGNTAATN
;
A
#
# COMPACT_ATOMS: atom_id res chain seq x y z
N MET A 1 -79.00 33.85 15.54
CA MET A 1 -78.07 33.28 16.54
C MET A 1 -76.72 33.11 15.87
N ARG A 2 -75.77 33.95 16.26
CA ARG A 2 -74.39 34.02 15.75
C ARG A 2 -73.50 33.20 16.70
N LYS A 3 -72.65 32.31 16.19
CA LYS A 3 -71.53 31.69 16.91
C LYS A 3 -70.29 31.93 16.06
N ALA A 4 -69.55 33.00 16.34
CA ALA A 4 -68.40 33.05 17.25
C ALA A 4 -67.14 32.50 16.56
N ILE A 5 -66.41 33.43 15.97
CA ILE A 5 -65.03 33.32 15.46
C ILE A 5 -64.12 33.33 16.69
N THR A 6 -63.31 32.28 16.86
CA THR A 6 -62.24 32.27 17.85
C THR A 6 -60.90 32.36 17.14
N THR A 7 -60.37 33.57 17.12
CA THR A 7 -58.97 33.89 16.82
C THR A 7 -58.11 33.38 17.97
N ILE A 8 -57.10 32.54 17.70
CA ILE A 8 -55.97 32.33 18.61
C ILE A 8 -54.72 32.87 17.92
N ILE A 9 -54.26 34.00 18.43
CA ILE A 9 -52.91 34.51 18.25
C ILE A 9 -52.06 33.84 19.33
N THR A 10 -51.01 33.13 18.95
CA THR A 10 -49.90 32.83 19.86
C THR A 10 -48.60 32.98 19.08
N GLY A 11 -47.85 34.01 19.46
CA GLY A 11 -46.56 34.34 18.88
C GLY A 11 -45.40 33.58 19.53
N PHE A 12 -44.34 33.46 18.73
CA PHE A 12 -42.91 33.42 19.07
C PHE A 12 -42.43 32.45 20.16
N VAL A 13 -41.64 31.45 19.77
CA VAL A 13 -40.17 31.45 19.96
C VAL A 13 -39.51 30.75 18.77
N ALA A 14 -38.65 31.47 18.07
CA ALA A 14 -37.73 30.92 17.09
C ALA A 14 -36.66 30.09 17.81
N ALA A 15 -36.78 28.76 17.77
CA ALA A 15 -35.66 27.87 18.03
C ALA A 15 -34.97 27.62 16.69
N SER A 16 -34.04 28.50 16.35
CA SER A 16 -33.00 28.24 15.36
C SER A 16 -32.19 27.02 15.80
N LEU A 17 -32.64 25.83 15.41
CA LEU A 17 -31.79 24.66 15.33
C LEU A 17 -30.78 24.93 14.21
N PHE A 18 -29.67 25.53 14.60
CA PHE A 18 -28.40 25.26 13.97
C PHE A 18 -28.21 23.74 14.03
N LEU A 19 -28.65 23.05 12.98
CA LEU A 19 -28.02 21.81 12.55
C LEU A 19 -26.61 22.22 12.17
N THR A 20 -25.74 22.23 13.19
CA THR A 20 -24.30 22.20 13.01
C THR A 20 -24.05 20.99 12.12
N SER A 21 -23.82 21.25 10.84
CA SER A 21 -23.14 20.30 9.97
C SER A 21 -21.80 20.03 10.66
N GLY A 22 -21.77 18.97 11.46
CA GLY A 22 -20.56 18.51 12.10
C GLY A 22 -19.53 18.35 10.99
N LEU A 23 -18.45 19.12 11.10
CA LEU A 23 -17.25 18.85 10.33
C LEU A 23 -16.96 17.34 10.53
N PRO A 24 -16.80 16.53 9.48
CA PRO A 24 -16.36 15.17 9.66
C PRO A 24 -15.06 15.24 10.46
N SER A 25 -14.97 14.50 11.55
CA SER A 25 -13.76 14.43 12.35
C SER A 25 -12.58 14.07 11.43
N ALA A 26 -11.38 14.52 11.78
CA ALA A 26 -10.13 14.12 11.11
C ALA A 26 -9.87 12.59 11.14
N ASP A 27 -10.79 11.81 11.72
CA ASP A 27 -10.79 10.36 11.91
C ASP A 27 -11.94 9.67 11.16
N ALA A 28 -12.29 10.15 9.96
CA ALA A 28 -13.25 9.44 9.11
C ALA A 28 -12.67 8.07 8.71
N PHE A 29 -12.98 7.05 9.51
CA PHE A 29 -12.75 5.64 9.21
C PHE A 29 -13.48 5.30 7.90
N TRP A 30 -12.72 4.97 6.86
CA TRP A 30 -13.29 4.52 5.60
C TRP A 30 -12.59 3.24 5.13
N ALA A 31 -13.32 2.13 5.19
CA ALA A 31 -12.98 0.90 4.49
C ALA A 31 -13.77 0.85 3.18
N ARG A 32 -13.12 0.45 2.09
CA ARG A 32 -13.79 0.26 0.80
C ARG A 32 -14.85 -0.85 0.84
N TYR A 33 -14.64 -1.85 1.69
CA TYR A 33 -15.52 -3.00 1.85
C TYR A 33 -15.90 -3.20 3.32
N SER A 34 -17.17 -3.51 3.56
CA SER A 34 -17.58 -4.13 4.83
C SER A 34 -16.93 -5.50 5.01
N THR A 35 -17.03 -6.09 6.20
CA THR A 35 -16.37 -7.37 6.50
C THR A 35 -16.91 -8.50 5.61
N SER A 36 -18.23 -8.57 5.44
CA SER A 36 -18.86 -9.57 4.57
C SER A 36 -18.44 -9.42 3.11
N GLN A 37 -18.37 -8.18 2.61
CA GLN A 37 -17.87 -7.89 1.26
C GLN A 37 -16.40 -8.25 1.10
N ALA A 38 -15.56 -7.97 2.08
CA ALA A 38 -14.15 -8.32 2.05
C ALA A 38 -13.94 -9.85 2.04
N ILE A 39 -14.72 -10.60 2.84
CA ILE A 39 -14.69 -12.07 2.84
C ILE A 39 -15.18 -12.62 1.49
N ALA A 40 -16.25 -12.06 0.92
CA ALA A 40 -16.75 -12.47 -0.39
C ALA A 40 -15.69 -12.24 -1.48
N LYS A 41 -15.08 -11.05 -1.50
CA LYS A 41 -13.97 -10.72 -2.40
C LYS A 41 -12.78 -11.67 -2.24
N TYR A 42 -12.39 -11.98 -1.00
CA TYR A 42 -11.30 -12.92 -0.75
C TYR A 42 -11.56 -14.29 -1.40
N LYS A 43 -12.78 -14.81 -1.26
CA LYS A 43 -13.18 -16.09 -1.85
C LYS A 43 -13.24 -16.02 -3.38
N GLU A 44 -13.78 -14.93 -3.92
CA GLU A 44 -13.91 -14.70 -5.36
C GLU A 44 -12.55 -14.73 -6.08
N TYR A 45 -11.52 -14.09 -5.51
CA TYR A 45 -10.22 -13.92 -6.16
C TYR A 45 -9.11 -14.85 -5.63
N SER A 46 -9.44 -15.84 -4.81
CA SER A 46 -8.43 -16.74 -4.21
C SER A 46 -7.68 -17.55 -5.28
N ASP A 47 -8.40 -18.10 -6.25
CA ASP A 47 -7.82 -18.90 -7.33
C ASP A 47 -6.97 -18.05 -8.30
N ASP A 48 -7.42 -16.84 -8.60
CA ASP A 48 -6.67 -15.90 -9.46
C ASP A 48 -5.35 -15.51 -8.79
N TYR A 49 -5.38 -15.24 -7.48
CA TYR A 49 -4.18 -14.99 -6.68
C TYR A 49 -3.19 -16.17 -6.71
N GLN A 50 -3.67 -17.42 -6.63
CA GLN A 50 -2.79 -18.61 -6.71
C GLN A 50 -2.13 -18.74 -8.09
N LYS A 51 -2.84 -18.39 -9.16
CA LYS A 51 -2.32 -18.51 -10.54
C LYS A 51 -1.37 -17.37 -10.90
N ASP A 52 -1.61 -16.18 -10.37
CA ASP A 52 -0.88 -14.96 -10.75
C ASP A 52 0.15 -14.54 -9.70
N GLU A 53 -0.32 -14.11 -8.53
CA GLU A 53 0.55 -13.52 -7.48
C GLU A 53 1.57 -14.52 -6.93
N VAL A 54 1.14 -15.76 -6.64
CA VAL A 54 2.05 -16.82 -6.16
C VAL A 54 3.10 -17.18 -7.22
N THR A 55 2.70 -17.22 -8.49
CA THR A 55 3.64 -17.46 -9.61
C THR A 55 4.67 -16.33 -9.73
N LYS A 56 4.25 -15.07 -9.62
CA LYS A 56 5.15 -13.91 -9.63
C LYS A 56 6.12 -13.95 -8.46
N VAL A 57 5.65 -14.29 -7.25
CA VAL A 57 6.50 -14.45 -6.07
C VAL A 57 7.56 -15.53 -6.29
N ALA A 58 7.19 -16.69 -6.84
CA ALA A 58 8.14 -17.75 -7.13
C ALA A 58 9.22 -17.31 -8.14
N LYS A 59 8.81 -16.60 -9.21
CA LYS A 59 9.74 -16.05 -10.21
C LYS A 59 10.66 -14.98 -9.62
N TRP A 60 10.15 -14.14 -8.73
CA TRP A 60 10.94 -13.17 -7.99
C TRP A 60 12.02 -13.92 -7.19
N ARG A 61 11.63 -14.80 -6.25
CA ARG A 61 12.57 -15.57 -5.41
C ARG A 61 13.64 -16.30 -6.23
N GLN A 62 13.27 -16.85 -7.39
CA GLN A 62 14.23 -17.45 -8.31
C GLN A 62 15.20 -16.43 -8.91
N SER A 63 14.71 -15.30 -9.42
CA SER A 63 15.48 -14.34 -10.23
C SER A 63 16.50 -13.54 -9.43
N TYR A 64 16.31 -13.37 -8.11
CA TYR A 64 17.32 -12.72 -7.26
C TYR A 64 17.58 -13.49 -5.97
N ALA A 65 17.70 -14.81 -6.09
CA ALA A 65 18.32 -15.65 -5.08
C ALA A 65 19.73 -15.17 -4.67
N SER A 66 20.41 -14.37 -5.51
CA SER A 66 21.72 -13.77 -5.21
C SER A 66 21.71 -12.72 -4.09
N ILE A 67 20.54 -12.16 -3.75
CA ILE A 67 20.38 -11.20 -2.65
C ILE A 67 19.60 -11.80 -1.48
N ASP A 68 19.32 -13.11 -1.50
CA ASP A 68 18.59 -13.82 -0.43
C ASP A 68 19.21 -13.53 0.94
N GLY A 69 18.36 -13.18 1.91
CA GLY A 69 18.77 -12.83 3.27
C GLY A 69 19.38 -11.43 3.43
N SER A 70 19.53 -10.65 2.36
CA SER A 70 19.88 -9.23 2.45
C SER A 70 18.73 -8.38 3.00
N LEU A 71 18.99 -7.14 3.42
CA LEU A 71 17.94 -6.24 3.91
C LEU A 71 16.87 -5.94 2.83
N ALA A 72 17.28 -5.79 1.57
CA ALA A 72 16.38 -5.52 0.46
C ALA A 72 15.46 -6.71 0.17
N ASP A 73 16.02 -7.92 0.21
CA ASP A 73 15.25 -9.17 0.09
C ASP A 73 14.23 -9.30 1.23
N GLN A 74 14.68 -9.17 2.48
CA GLN A 74 13.80 -9.23 3.65
C GLN A 74 12.65 -8.19 3.58
N LEU A 75 12.93 -6.98 3.06
CA LEU A 75 11.93 -5.94 2.87
C LEU A 75 10.84 -6.37 1.87
N VAL A 76 11.23 -6.94 0.72
CA VAL A 76 10.28 -7.43 -0.28
C VAL A 76 9.53 -8.66 0.22
N GLU A 77 10.20 -9.59 0.89
CA GLU A 77 9.56 -10.75 1.54
C GLU A 77 8.58 -10.33 2.63
N ARG A 78 8.85 -9.24 3.36
CA ARG A 78 7.87 -8.66 4.29
C ARG A 78 6.63 -8.12 3.58
N ALA A 79 6.79 -7.46 2.44
CA ALA A 79 5.66 -7.00 1.64
C ALA A 79 4.80 -8.19 1.13
N ILE A 80 5.45 -9.26 0.66
CA ILE A 80 4.79 -10.51 0.25
C ILE A 80 4.07 -11.15 1.44
N TRP A 81 4.70 -11.17 2.62
CA TRP A 81 4.08 -11.68 3.83
C TRP A 81 2.77 -10.94 4.15
N TYR A 82 2.74 -9.61 4.08
CA TYR A 82 1.50 -8.87 4.31
C TYR A 82 0.45 -9.09 3.21
N MET A 83 0.87 -9.33 1.96
CA MET A 83 -0.03 -9.73 0.88
C MET A 83 -0.75 -11.05 1.22
N ASP A 84 -0.01 -12.00 1.78
CA ASP A 84 -0.46 -13.37 2.04
C ASP A 84 -1.18 -13.56 3.39
N GLN A 85 -0.72 -12.81 4.40
CA GLN A 85 -1.01 -13.04 5.83
C GLN A 85 -1.51 -11.77 6.53
N GLY A 86 -1.47 -10.60 5.87
CA GLY A 86 -1.88 -9.33 6.46
C GLY A 86 -3.38 -9.06 6.39
N TYR A 87 -4.11 -9.76 5.50
CA TYR A 87 -5.57 -9.60 5.33
C TYR A 87 -6.04 -8.14 5.24
N MET A 88 -5.26 -7.34 4.52
CA MET A 88 -5.49 -5.89 4.41
C MET A 88 -6.73 -5.59 3.58
N VAL A 89 -7.54 -4.64 4.03
CA VAL A 89 -8.65 -4.07 3.26
C VAL A 89 -8.30 -2.66 2.83
N TYR A 90 -8.53 -2.32 1.56
CA TYR A 90 -8.21 -0.99 1.06
C TYR A 90 -9.10 0.05 1.74
N GLY A 91 -8.50 1.14 2.19
CA GLY A 91 -9.21 2.23 2.84
C GLY A 91 -8.26 3.32 3.30
N HIS A 92 -8.82 4.44 3.76
CA HIS A 92 -8.02 5.58 4.21
C HIS A 92 -8.28 5.83 5.68
N GLN A 93 -7.23 5.73 6.48
CA GLN A 93 -7.22 6.12 7.89
C GLN A 93 -5.78 6.27 8.37
N TYR A 94 -5.50 7.30 9.17
CA TYR A 94 -4.21 7.43 9.86
C TYR A 94 -3.99 6.25 10.80
N LYS A 95 -2.85 5.53 10.65
CA LYS A 95 -2.54 4.27 11.38
C LYS A 95 -3.60 3.17 11.23
N GLY A 96 -4.35 3.18 10.11
CA GLY A 96 -5.47 2.27 9.88
C GLY A 96 -5.15 0.78 10.01
N TYR A 97 -3.93 0.36 9.64
CA TYR A 97 -3.63 -1.07 9.63
C TYR A 97 -3.50 -1.61 11.04
N LYS A 98 -2.65 -1.02 11.89
CA LYS A 98 -2.41 -1.50 13.27
C LYS A 98 -3.68 -1.65 14.09
N ASP A 99 -4.65 -0.76 13.91
CA ASP A 99 -5.87 -0.78 14.73
C ASP A 99 -7.03 -1.52 14.03
N TYR A 100 -7.12 -1.50 12.70
CA TYR A 100 -8.32 -1.97 11.96
C TYR A 100 -8.06 -2.86 10.74
N GLY A 101 -6.81 -3.19 10.42
CA GLY A 101 -6.47 -4.00 9.24
C GLY A 101 -6.75 -3.28 7.91
N ILE A 102 -6.84 -1.95 7.93
CA ILE A 102 -7.11 -1.12 6.76
C ILE A 102 -5.84 -0.43 6.29
N VAL A 103 -5.63 -0.36 4.98
CA VAL A 103 -4.42 0.26 4.43
C VAL A 103 -4.70 1.02 3.14
N ASP A 104 -3.98 2.13 2.94
CA ASP A 104 -3.79 2.74 1.63
C ASP A 104 -2.34 2.55 1.17
N CYS A 105 -2.04 3.00 -0.05
CA CYS A 105 -0.73 2.80 -0.66
C CYS A 105 0.44 3.35 0.17
N SER A 106 0.32 4.56 0.72
CA SER A 106 1.38 5.17 1.51
C SER A 106 1.50 4.56 2.90
N ASN A 107 0.39 4.23 3.56
CA ASN A 107 0.44 3.50 4.82
C ASN A 107 1.05 2.11 4.65
N PHE A 108 0.79 1.42 3.54
CA PHE A 108 1.40 0.12 3.25
C PHE A 108 2.91 0.24 3.12
N VAL A 109 3.41 1.13 2.26
CA VAL A 109 4.85 1.31 2.07
C VAL A 109 5.53 1.75 3.37
N SER A 110 4.94 2.70 4.11
CA SER A 110 5.45 3.14 5.42
C SER A 110 5.48 2.00 6.46
N LEU A 111 4.47 1.14 6.49
CA LEU A 111 4.43 -0.04 7.36
C LEU A 111 5.58 -1.00 7.07
N ILE A 112 5.80 -1.36 5.80
CA ILE A 112 6.89 -2.28 5.43
C ILE A 112 8.24 -1.70 5.84
N TYR A 113 8.50 -0.44 5.50
CA TYR A 113 9.76 0.22 5.83
C TYR A 113 9.94 0.39 7.36
N GLY A 114 8.87 0.67 8.10
CA GLY A 114 8.87 0.78 9.56
C GLY A 114 9.24 -0.53 10.28
N ASP A 115 8.85 -1.67 9.70
CA ASP A 115 9.24 -3.00 10.18
C ASP A 115 10.78 -3.22 10.12
N PHE A 116 11.51 -2.41 9.33
CA PHE A 116 12.97 -2.41 9.25
C PHE A 116 13.60 -1.12 9.81
N GLY A 117 12.88 -0.40 10.66
CA GLY A 117 13.41 0.77 11.37
C GLY A 117 13.53 2.04 10.53
N PHE A 118 12.98 2.09 9.32
CA PHE A 118 12.90 3.33 8.56
C PHE A 118 11.64 4.11 8.94
N ASP A 119 11.82 5.40 9.25
CA ASP A 119 10.70 6.32 9.46
C ASP A 119 10.44 7.10 8.16
N ILE A 120 9.39 6.74 7.44
CA ILE A 120 8.97 7.40 6.21
C ILE A 120 7.51 7.84 6.32
N THR A 121 7.19 8.94 5.65
CA THR A 121 5.85 9.54 5.67
C THR A 121 4.74 8.53 5.30
N THR A 122 3.60 8.64 5.96
CA THR A 122 2.37 7.89 5.63
C THR A 122 1.50 8.62 4.60
N THR A 123 1.97 9.75 4.05
CA THR A 123 1.22 10.58 3.10
C THR A 123 1.83 10.53 1.71
N ALA A 124 1.11 9.93 0.75
CA ALA A 124 1.58 9.76 -0.64
C ALA A 124 2.19 11.03 -1.26
N LYS A 125 1.57 12.20 -1.05
CA LYS A 125 2.05 13.50 -1.57
C LYS A 125 3.49 13.85 -1.16
N ASN A 126 3.93 13.35 -0.01
CA ASN A 126 5.23 13.67 0.57
C ASN A 126 6.31 12.64 0.20
N TYR A 127 5.99 11.57 -0.55
CA TYR A 127 7.00 10.59 -0.95
C TYR A 127 8.06 11.14 -1.89
N GLY A 128 7.90 12.33 -2.46
CA GLY A 128 8.97 13.00 -3.18
C GLY A 128 10.15 13.40 -2.30
N THR A 129 10.00 13.38 -0.96
CA THR A 129 11.03 13.77 0.01
C THR A 129 11.67 12.59 0.73
N VAL A 130 11.28 11.34 0.44
CA VAL A 130 11.86 10.16 1.10
C VAL A 130 13.09 9.67 0.34
N GLY A 131 14.16 9.36 1.07
CA GLY A 131 15.39 8.85 0.48
C GLY A 131 16.00 9.77 -0.57
N LYS A 132 16.59 9.18 -1.61
CA LYS A 132 17.18 9.89 -2.76
C LYS A 132 16.46 9.51 -4.04
N ARG A 133 16.27 10.47 -4.94
CA ARG A 133 15.72 10.19 -6.27
C ARG A 133 16.64 9.26 -7.06
N VAL A 134 16.09 8.18 -7.61
CA VAL A 134 16.76 7.36 -8.61
C VAL A 134 16.64 8.07 -9.96
N THR A 135 17.78 8.48 -10.53
CA THR A 135 17.85 9.16 -11.82
C THR A 135 17.82 8.16 -12.97
N GLY A 136 17.54 8.63 -14.18
CA GLY A 136 17.52 7.79 -15.39
C GLY A 136 16.27 6.95 -15.59
N VAL A 137 15.42 6.77 -14.57
CA VAL A 137 14.16 6.01 -14.68
C VAL A 137 13.01 6.91 -15.10
N TYR A 138 12.31 6.54 -16.18
CA TYR A 138 11.15 7.29 -16.67
C TYR A 138 10.19 6.41 -17.47
N ALA A 139 8.93 6.84 -17.57
CA ALA A 139 7.96 6.18 -18.45
C ALA A 139 8.07 6.71 -19.87
N ALA A 140 8.03 5.80 -20.85
CA ALA A 140 8.06 6.10 -22.26
C ALA A 140 6.88 5.44 -22.98
N LYS A 141 6.30 6.14 -23.95
CA LYS A 141 5.23 5.58 -24.78
C LYS A 141 5.82 4.85 -25.98
N GLU A 142 5.41 3.62 -26.21
CA GLU A 142 5.78 2.80 -27.36
C GLU A 142 4.51 2.33 -28.08
N GLY A 143 4.22 2.95 -29.23
CA GLY A 143 2.95 2.78 -29.92
C GLY A 143 1.77 3.19 -29.03
N LYS A 144 0.89 2.24 -28.72
CA LYS A 144 -0.29 2.47 -27.86
C LYS A 144 -0.04 2.16 -26.37
N TYR A 145 1.11 1.59 -26.03
CA TYR A 145 1.42 1.16 -24.67
C TYR A 145 2.51 2.01 -24.03
N TRP A 146 2.62 1.91 -22.71
CA TRP A 146 3.70 2.49 -21.94
C TRP A 146 4.72 1.43 -21.54
N THR A 147 5.96 1.86 -21.42
CA THR A 147 7.10 1.09 -20.89
C THR A 147 7.84 1.94 -19.88
N ILE A 148 8.68 1.30 -19.06
CA ILE A 148 9.59 2.00 -18.15
C ILE A 148 11.00 1.82 -18.70
N LYS A 149 11.71 2.93 -18.87
CA LYS A 149 13.10 2.99 -19.32
C LYS A 149 14.02 3.27 -18.13
N GLY A 150 15.31 2.97 -18.32
CA GLY A 150 16.32 3.15 -17.27
C GLY A 150 16.24 2.10 -16.17
N THR A 151 15.66 0.93 -16.45
CA THR A 151 15.43 -0.15 -15.47
C THR A 151 16.72 -0.71 -14.88
N GLU A 152 17.85 -0.53 -15.55
CA GLU A 152 19.20 -0.86 -15.03
C GLU A 152 19.59 -0.03 -13.79
N ASN A 153 18.94 1.11 -13.55
CA ASN A 153 19.18 1.95 -12.38
C ASN A 153 18.34 1.51 -11.17
N LEU A 154 17.35 0.64 -11.37
CA LEU A 154 16.42 0.19 -10.33
C LEU A 154 17.03 -0.93 -9.48
N ARG A 155 16.65 -0.99 -8.21
CA ARG A 155 17.01 -2.07 -7.30
C ARG A 155 15.83 -2.45 -6.40
N PRO A 156 15.65 -3.74 -6.05
CA PRO A 156 14.60 -4.18 -5.14
C PRO A 156 14.52 -3.31 -3.88
N GLY A 157 13.31 -2.92 -3.50
CA GLY A 157 13.04 -1.97 -2.42
C GLY A 157 12.78 -0.54 -2.90
N ASP A 158 13.27 -0.11 -4.07
CA ASP A 158 12.99 1.24 -4.58
C ASP A 158 11.48 1.57 -4.58
N ILE A 159 11.11 2.80 -4.26
CA ILE A 159 9.71 3.22 -4.16
C ILE A 159 9.31 3.91 -5.46
N PHE A 160 8.36 3.31 -6.17
CA PHE A 160 7.74 3.94 -7.32
C PHE A 160 6.65 4.90 -6.84
N THR A 161 6.61 6.08 -7.44
CA THR A 161 5.58 7.09 -7.17
C THR A 161 4.78 7.32 -8.45
N TYR A 162 3.47 7.49 -8.31
CA TYR A 162 2.57 7.72 -9.44
C TYR A 162 1.78 9.00 -9.26
N TRP A 163 1.62 9.76 -10.34
CA TRP A 163 1.00 11.08 -10.30
C TRP A 163 -0.49 11.05 -10.64
N LYS A 164 -1.22 11.99 -10.05
CA LYS A 164 -2.52 12.48 -10.50
C LYS A 164 -2.47 13.99 -10.59
N THR A 165 -3.44 14.57 -11.27
CA THR A 165 -3.63 16.02 -11.38
C THR A 165 -4.69 16.48 -10.38
N ASP A 166 -4.42 17.59 -9.68
CA ASP A 166 -5.42 18.26 -8.84
C ASP A 166 -6.40 19.11 -9.66
N SER A 167 -7.33 19.81 -8.99
CA SER A 167 -8.32 20.67 -9.66
C SER A 167 -7.71 21.82 -10.47
N ASN A 168 -6.43 22.15 -10.24
CA ASN A 168 -5.73 23.26 -10.87
C ASN A 168 -4.76 22.80 -11.96
N GLY A 169 -4.77 21.51 -12.34
CA GLY A 169 -3.85 21.01 -13.37
C GLY A 169 -2.46 20.60 -12.84
N LYS A 170 -2.19 20.72 -11.53
CA LYS A 170 -0.88 20.41 -10.96
C LYS A 170 -0.74 18.92 -10.63
N LYS A 171 0.37 18.32 -11.09
CA LYS A 171 0.72 16.94 -10.75
C LYS A 171 1.14 16.84 -9.28
N TYR A 172 0.65 15.81 -8.61
CA TYR A 172 1.07 15.42 -7.26
C TYR A 172 1.16 13.90 -7.16
N ILE A 173 1.96 13.39 -6.22
CA ILE A 173 2.04 11.94 -5.96
C ILE A 173 0.73 11.47 -5.31
N SER A 174 -0.03 10.64 -6.03
CA SER A 174 -1.31 10.10 -5.58
C SER A 174 -1.24 8.64 -5.18
N HIS A 175 -0.17 7.94 -5.54
CA HIS A 175 -0.01 6.53 -5.28
C HIS A 175 1.48 6.16 -5.18
N VAL A 176 1.79 5.10 -4.43
CA VAL A 176 3.14 4.58 -4.25
C VAL A 176 3.15 3.05 -4.15
N SER A 177 4.25 2.43 -4.56
CA SER A 177 4.46 0.98 -4.49
C SER A 177 5.94 0.65 -4.30
N ILE A 178 6.25 -0.55 -3.80
CA ILE A 178 7.63 -1.03 -3.65
C ILE A 178 8.01 -1.82 -4.90
N TYR A 179 9.13 -1.47 -5.52
CA TYR A 179 9.72 -2.23 -6.61
C TYR A 179 10.31 -3.53 -6.08
N MET A 180 9.85 -4.65 -6.64
CA MET A 180 10.34 -5.98 -6.27
C MET A 180 11.55 -6.38 -7.12
N GLY A 181 11.55 -5.99 -8.38
CA GLY A 181 12.50 -6.49 -9.37
C GLY A 181 11.87 -6.65 -10.75
N MET A 182 12.60 -7.28 -11.65
CA MET A 182 12.17 -7.66 -12.97
C MET A 182 11.57 -9.07 -12.92
N ILE A 183 10.35 -9.23 -13.39
CA ILE A 183 9.66 -10.51 -13.54
C ILE A 183 9.26 -10.63 -15.00
N ASP A 184 9.68 -11.71 -15.67
CA ASP A 184 9.45 -11.93 -17.11
C ASP A 184 9.90 -10.75 -17.99
N GLY A 185 11.04 -10.14 -17.63
CA GLY A 185 11.60 -8.99 -18.36
C GLY A 185 10.84 -7.67 -18.16
N GLN A 186 9.88 -7.61 -17.24
CA GLN A 186 9.13 -6.39 -16.91
C GLN A 186 9.33 -5.97 -15.45
N PRO A 187 9.40 -4.66 -15.16
CA PRO A 187 9.49 -4.20 -13.78
C PRO A 187 8.20 -4.53 -13.04
N ALA A 188 8.35 -5.14 -11.86
CA ALA A 188 7.27 -5.53 -10.98
C ALA A 188 7.29 -4.73 -9.68
N VAL A 189 6.10 -4.31 -9.24
CA VAL A 189 5.91 -3.59 -7.99
C VAL A 189 4.85 -4.28 -7.13
N ILE A 190 5.03 -4.25 -5.81
CA ILE A 190 4.05 -4.69 -4.81
C ILE A 190 3.47 -3.49 -4.08
N GLY A 191 2.16 -3.46 -3.89
CA GLY A 191 1.46 -2.35 -3.25
C GLY A 191 -0.04 -2.57 -3.26
N THR A 192 -0.81 -1.50 -2.96
CA THR A 192 -2.26 -1.63 -3.02
C THR A 192 -2.74 -1.71 -4.47
N ALA A 193 -3.25 -2.87 -4.87
CA ALA A 193 -3.70 -3.21 -6.22
C ALA A 193 -5.06 -3.96 -6.15
N ASP A 194 -6.07 -3.27 -5.61
CA ASP A 194 -7.31 -3.87 -5.09
C ASP A 194 -8.23 -4.52 -6.14
N SER A 195 -8.07 -4.23 -7.44
CA SER A 195 -9.13 -4.50 -8.44
C SER A 195 -9.43 -5.97 -8.72
N LYS A 196 -8.52 -6.92 -8.43
CA LYS A 196 -8.71 -8.37 -8.61
C LYS A 196 -7.88 -9.22 -7.64
N ASN A 197 -7.57 -8.67 -6.47
CA ASN A 197 -6.82 -9.35 -5.45
C ASN A 197 -7.71 -9.75 -4.27
N PRO A 198 -7.46 -10.87 -3.60
CA PRO A 198 -8.27 -11.30 -2.45
C PRO A 198 -8.12 -10.34 -1.26
N THR A 199 -6.99 -9.62 -1.17
CA THR A 199 -6.75 -8.52 -0.22
C THR A 199 -6.57 -7.20 -0.98
N ALA A 200 -6.22 -6.13 -0.27
CA ALA A 200 -5.86 -4.85 -0.87
C ALA A 200 -4.53 -4.90 -1.63
N ILE A 201 -3.66 -5.87 -1.35
CA ILE A 201 -2.28 -5.92 -1.83
C ILE A 201 -2.15 -6.90 -3.01
N GLY A 202 -1.31 -6.54 -3.97
CA GLY A 202 -0.95 -7.41 -5.10
C GLY A 202 0.31 -6.94 -5.81
N ILE A 203 0.75 -7.72 -6.81
CA ILE A 203 1.93 -7.47 -7.62
C ILE A 203 1.51 -7.07 -9.04
N VAL A 204 1.97 -5.90 -9.45
CA VAL A 204 1.77 -5.39 -10.80
C VAL A 204 3.08 -5.46 -11.57
N ASN A 205 3.06 -6.21 -12.67
CA ASN A 205 4.13 -6.25 -13.66
C ASN A 205 3.67 -5.87 -15.08
N ASP A 206 2.40 -5.48 -15.25
CA ASP A 206 1.88 -4.92 -16.51
C ASP A 206 1.85 -3.39 -16.44
N VAL A 207 2.86 -2.76 -17.03
CA VAL A 207 3.02 -1.29 -17.05
C VAL A 207 2.41 -0.63 -18.27
N ARG A 208 1.72 -1.37 -19.15
CA ARG A 208 1.28 -0.86 -20.47
C ARG A 208 0.26 0.28 -20.41
N TYR A 209 -0.45 0.43 -19.29
CA TYR A 209 -1.53 1.39 -19.10
C TYR A 209 -1.23 2.35 -17.95
N TRP A 210 -2.14 2.45 -16.96
CA TRP A 210 -2.07 3.42 -15.87
C TRP A 210 -0.72 3.42 -15.14
N TRP A 211 -0.19 2.24 -14.82
CA TRP A 211 1.07 2.10 -14.08
C TRP A 211 2.27 2.70 -14.83
N GLY A 212 2.34 2.55 -16.15
CA GLY A 212 3.36 3.21 -16.96
C GLY A 212 3.05 4.69 -17.19
N SER A 213 1.84 5.04 -17.62
CA SER A 213 1.49 6.43 -17.94
C SER A 213 1.59 7.38 -16.75
N ASN A 214 1.37 6.86 -15.54
CA ASN A 214 1.33 7.64 -14.33
C ASN A 214 2.62 7.54 -13.51
N LEU A 215 3.65 6.77 -13.91
CA LEU A 215 4.94 6.79 -13.23
C LEU A 215 5.46 8.24 -13.18
N PHE A 216 5.79 8.71 -11.99
CA PHE A 216 6.23 10.07 -11.76
C PHE A 216 7.71 10.14 -11.45
N THR A 217 8.12 9.47 -10.37
CA THR A 217 9.49 9.47 -9.85
C THR A 217 9.76 8.14 -9.14
N VAL A 218 11.03 7.78 -8.97
CA VAL A 218 11.45 6.64 -8.17
C VAL A 218 12.38 7.13 -7.06
N GLN A 219 12.20 6.62 -5.85
CA GLN A 219 13.01 6.96 -4.67
C GLN A 219 13.73 5.72 -4.13
N ARG A 220 14.97 5.89 -3.69
CA ARG A 220 15.76 4.88 -2.99
C ARG A 220 15.97 5.31 -1.55
N VAL A 221 15.39 4.54 -0.64
CA VAL A 221 15.54 4.74 0.82
C VAL A 221 16.64 3.83 1.38
N LEU A 222 16.74 2.60 0.85
CA LEU A 222 17.71 1.62 1.30
C LEU A 222 19.16 2.08 1.03
N PRO A 223 20.08 1.97 2.01
CA PRO A 223 21.49 2.28 1.82
C PRO A 223 22.21 1.24 0.96
N GLU A 224 23.39 1.56 0.43
CA GLU A 224 24.12 0.78 -0.60
C GLU A 224 24.36 -0.70 -0.23
N SER A 225 24.55 -1.01 1.05
CA SER A 225 24.79 -2.37 1.53
C SER A 225 23.55 -3.26 1.65
N SER A 226 22.36 -2.73 1.34
CA SER A 226 21.09 -3.43 1.60
C SER A 226 20.87 -4.65 0.73
N TRP A 227 21.58 -4.76 -0.39
CA TRP A 227 21.48 -5.88 -1.34
C TRP A 227 22.59 -6.92 -1.14
N THR A 228 23.44 -6.77 -0.12
CA THR A 228 24.46 -7.77 0.22
C THR A 228 23.92 -8.75 1.25
N PRO A 229 23.85 -10.06 0.95
CA PRO A 229 23.45 -11.09 1.91
C PRO A 229 24.26 -11.01 3.21
N SER A 230 23.61 -11.34 4.34
CA SER A 230 24.22 -11.40 5.67
C SER A 230 24.85 -10.09 6.20
N LYS A 231 24.73 -8.98 5.48
CA LYS A 231 25.27 -7.69 5.92
C LYS A 231 24.28 -6.99 6.84
N THR A 232 24.65 -6.87 8.11
CA THR A 232 23.89 -6.09 9.08
C THR A 232 24.04 -4.59 8.81
N ILE A 233 22.92 -3.89 8.79
CA ILE A 233 22.87 -2.43 8.71
C ILE A 233 22.39 -1.92 10.07
N ALA A 234 23.23 -1.15 10.76
CA ALA A 234 22.92 -0.63 12.08
C ALA A 234 21.60 0.15 12.07
N GLY A 235 20.73 -0.12 13.05
CA GLY A 235 19.40 0.49 13.15
C GLY A 235 18.34 -0.07 12.18
N HIS A 236 18.73 -0.94 11.25
CA HIS A 236 17.87 -1.45 10.18
C HIS A 236 17.81 -2.98 10.16
N THR A 237 17.32 -3.54 11.26
CA THR A 237 17.05 -4.97 11.41
C THR A 237 15.55 -5.25 11.35
N ALA A 238 15.19 -6.44 10.87
CA ALA A 238 13.80 -6.87 10.82
C ALA A 238 13.17 -6.93 12.21
N LYS A 239 12.07 -6.21 12.41
CA LYS A 239 11.17 -6.35 13.56
C LYS A 239 10.06 -7.36 13.22
N ALA A 240 9.37 -7.85 14.24
CA ALA A 240 8.16 -8.65 14.02
C ALA A 240 7.13 -7.83 13.21
N PRO A 241 6.39 -8.46 12.28
CA PRO A 241 5.34 -7.75 11.56
C PRO A 241 4.25 -7.29 12.51
N VAL A 242 3.65 -6.15 12.20
CA VAL A 242 2.50 -5.63 12.92
C VAL A 242 1.29 -6.53 12.66
N ILE A 243 0.69 -7.01 13.74
CA ILE A 243 -0.61 -7.67 13.70
C ILE A 243 -1.68 -6.66 14.09
N PRO A 244 -2.75 -6.48 13.29
CA PRO A 244 -3.79 -5.53 13.61
C PRO A 244 -4.60 -5.98 14.83
N LYS A 245 -5.02 -5.03 15.68
CA LYS A 245 -5.89 -5.33 16.84
C LYS A 245 -7.24 -5.88 16.41
N LYS A 246 -7.77 -5.36 15.29
CA LYS A 246 -9.00 -5.82 14.66
C LYS A 246 -8.76 -5.96 13.17
N TYR A 247 -9.25 -7.05 12.61
CA TYR A 247 -9.25 -7.26 11.17
C TYR A 247 -10.58 -6.84 10.55
N GLN A 248 -10.52 -6.00 9.51
CA GLN A 248 -11.68 -5.76 8.64
C GLN A 248 -12.01 -7.00 7.80
N LEU A 249 -10.98 -7.69 7.30
CA LEU A 249 -11.04 -9.05 6.76
C LEU A 249 -10.36 -9.99 7.75
N PRO A 250 -11.11 -10.76 8.57
CA PRO A 250 -10.52 -11.72 9.50
C PRO A 250 -9.60 -12.71 8.78
N PRO A 251 -8.58 -13.28 9.46
CA PRO A 251 -7.74 -14.31 8.87
C PRO A 251 -8.57 -15.48 8.33
N GLN A 252 -8.40 -15.78 7.04
CA GLN A 252 -9.10 -16.87 6.36
C GLN A 252 -8.34 -18.21 6.48
N LYS A 253 -7.06 -18.14 6.86
CA LYS A 253 -6.18 -19.25 7.24
C LYS A 253 -5.31 -18.82 8.44
N PRO A 254 -4.70 -19.75 9.19
CA PRO A 254 -3.77 -19.41 10.26
C PRO A 254 -2.66 -18.47 9.77
N VAL A 255 -2.37 -17.43 10.56
CA VAL A 255 -1.28 -16.48 10.27
C VAL A 255 0.05 -17.18 10.55
N ILE A 256 0.85 -17.38 9.51
CA ILE A 256 2.19 -17.96 9.64
C ILE A 256 3.18 -16.80 9.79
N MET A 257 3.87 -16.68 10.92
CA MET A 257 4.86 -15.61 11.12
C MET A 257 6.09 -15.83 10.23
N PRO A 258 6.76 -14.77 9.74
CA PRO A 258 8.04 -14.92 9.07
C PRO A 258 9.03 -15.61 10.01
N ALA A 259 9.88 -16.48 9.47
CA ALA A 259 11.02 -16.98 10.22
C ALA A 259 11.80 -15.77 10.76
N GLN A 260 12.10 -15.75 12.06
CA GLN A 260 12.96 -14.72 12.62
C GLN A 260 14.31 -14.86 11.92
N GLY A 261 14.73 -13.83 11.17
CA GLY A 261 15.95 -13.89 10.38
C GLY A 261 17.12 -14.38 11.22
N ASN A 262 17.81 -15.42 10.72
CA ASN A 262 19.02 -16.05 11.25
C ASN A 262 19.66 -15.36 12.48
N THR A 263 19.27 -15.79 13.68
CA THR A 263 20.31 -16.03 14.69
C THR A 263 21.12 -17.19 14.16
N ALA A 264 22.38 -16.95 13.80
CA ALA A 264 23.32 -17.98 13.39
C ALA A 264 23.17 -19.20 14.31
N ALA A 265 22.76 -20.34 13.73
CA ALA A 265 22.94 -21.62 14.36
C ALA A 265 24.45 -21.89 14.38
N THR A 266 25.08 -21.55 15.50
CA THR A 266 26.37 -22.15 15.88
C THR A 266 26.08 -23.60 16.24
N ASN A 267 26.48 -24.53 15.36
CA ASN A 267 26.91 -25.87 15.71
C ASN A 267 28.23 -26.12 14.97
#